data_AF-A0A951CES2-F1
#
_entry.id   AF-A0A951CES2-F1
#
_cell.length_a   1.000
_cell.length_b   1.000
_cell.length_c   1.000
_cell.angle_alpha   90.00
_cell.angle_beta   90.00
_cell.angle_gamma   90.00
#
_symmetry.space_group_name_H-M   'P 1'
#
loop_
_entity.id
_entity.type
_entity.pdbx_description
1 polymer ?
#
loop_
_entity_poly.entity_id
_entity_poly.type
_entity_poly.pdbx_seq_one_letter_code
_entity_poly.pdbx_strand_id
1 'polypeptide(L)'
;MTPDCQPGRGPCIPGTPVLASDYVDRRYQDFRESGFIDLDSDMRLRVVGPIMRPGTEGPPLIASASSRSPSGGLNMNVLASPDLLGYESAIYALRPTENGIAATLISIDVKPIAGSAADLRKTDYLRLPNSPQYLRLYFQLQRSDFDHNSALLTADSLSALDQVSRRFEKDPSAVCAATAGCITLPRGVVMIPELAVHVRERTVYVALESNLQDALRSAGEHDARTLVKSLRISRRLGTRQVPIRFDRTSDEVLGLPLIGGDQITW
;
A
#
# COMPACT_ATOMS: atom_id res chain seq x y z
N MET A 1 10.61 21.37 -5.33
CA MET A 1 10.43 21.65 -3.89
C MET A 1 11.34 22.81 -3.52
N THR A 2 10.76 23.98 -3.28
CA THR A 2 11.49 25.20 -2.88
C THR A 2 11.95 25.05 -1.43
N PRO A 3 13.18 25.43 -1.04
CA PRO A 3 13.66 25.20 0.31
C PRO A 3 12.96 26.12 1.32
N ASP A 4 12.35 25.51 2.34
CA ASP A 4 11.76 26.18 3.48
C ASP A 4 12.82 26.91 4.31
N CYS A 5 12.58 28.20 4.52
CA CYS A 5 13.16 29.13 5.49
C CYS A 5 14.59 28.81 6.01
N GLN A 6 15.59 29.49 5.43
CA GLN A 6 16.93 29.55 6.01
C GLN A 6 16.96 30.46 7.26
N PRO A 7 17.66 30.06 8.34
CA PRO A 7 17.84 30.93 9.50
C PRO A 7 18.63 32.18 9.11
N GLY A 8 18.07 33.37 9.37
CA GLY A 8 18.74 34.67 9.18
C GLY A 8 18.21 35.55 8.04
N ARG A 9 17.18 35.13 7.29
CA ARG A 9 16.56 35.96 6.23
C ARG A 9 15.06 36.16 6.46
N GLY A 10 14.70 37.29 7.07
CA GLY A 10 13.34 37.84 7.09
C GLY A 10 12.29 37.03 7.87
N PRO A 11 11.09 37.59 8.09
CA PRO A 11 9.98 36.83 8.65
C PRO A 11 9.61 35.70 7.69
N CYS A 12 9.64 34.47 8.21
CA CYS A 12 9.20 33.27 7.49
C CYS A 12 7.71 33.45 7.17
N ILE A 13 7.40 33.78 5.92
CA ILE A 13 6.02 33.84 5.44
C ILE A 13 5.56 32.38 5.38
N PRO A 14 4.58 31.95 6.20
CA PRO A 14 4.06 30.60 6.10
C PRO A 14 3.58 30.40 4.67
N GLY A 15 4.09 29.37 3.99
CA GLY A 15 3.50 28.95 2.72
C GLY A 15 2.00 28.74 2.92
N THR A 16 1.21 29.05 1.89
CA THR A 16 -0.25 28.87 1.92
C THR A 16 -0.58 27.48 2.48
N PRO A 17 -1.42 27.38 3.54
CA PRO A 17 -1.83 26.09 4.07
C PRO A 17 -2.38 25.22 2.93
N VAL A 18 -1.86 23.99 2.82
CA VAL A 18 -2.34 23.00 1.86
C VAL A 18 -3.35 22.12 2.57
N LEU A 19 -4.47 21.79 1.91
CA LEU A 19 -5.43 20.83 2.46
C LEU A 19 -4.75 19.47 2.65
N ALA A 20 -5.11 18.77 3.72
CA ALA A 20 -4.51 17.47 4.02
C ALA A 20 -4.74 16.47 2.88
N SER A 21 -5.92 16.49 2.24
CA SER A 21 -6.23 15.71 1.03
C SER A 21 -5.24 15.99 -0.09
N ASP A 22 -5.06 17.26 -0.47
CA ASP A 22 -4.17 17.65 -1.56
C ASP A 22 -2.72 17.25 -1.29
N TYR A 23 -2.30 17.23 -0.02
CA TYR A 23 -0.98 16.74 0.36
C TYR A 23 -0.85 15.23 0.21
N VAL A 24 -1.88 14.46 0.63
CA VAL A 24 -1.93 13.00 0.44
C VAL A 24 -1.91 12.66 -1.05
N ASP A 25 -2.74 13.32 -1.85
CA ASP A 25 -2.83 13.12 -3.30
C ASP A 25 -1.49 13.41 -3.97
N ARG A 26 -0.78 14.48 -3.57
CA ARG A 26 0.56 14.77 -4.08
C ARG A 26 1.62 13.77 -3.63
N ARG A 27 1.47 13.20 -2.43
CA ARG A 27 2.42 12.25 -1.86
C ARG A 27 2.30 10.86 -2.48
N TYR A 28 1.09 10.44 -2.85
CA TYR A 28 0.85 9.09 -3.38
C TYR A 28 0.39 9.05 -4.86
N GLN A 29 0.17 10.22 -5.49
CA GLN A 29 -0.17 10.47 -6.91
C GLN A 29 -1.45 9.82 -7.49
N ASP A 30 -1.98 10.50 -8.52
CA ASP A 30 -3.30 10.34 -9.16
C ASP A 30 -3.62 8.92 -9.66
N PHE A 31 -4.70 8.32 -9.14
CA PHE A 31 -5.25 7.02 -9.54
C PHE A 31 -6.18 7.11 -10.76
N ARG A 32 -5.66 7.50 -11.94
CA ARG A 32 -6.48 7.51 -13.18
C ARG A 32 -6.05 6.42 -14.16
N GLU A 33 -6.82 5.31 -14.15
CA GLU A 33 -6.81 4.15 -15.09
C GLU A 33 -5.54 3.27 -15.13
N SER A 34 -4.35 3.83 -14.85
CA SER A 34 -3.11 3.13 -14.51
C SER A 34 -2.43 3.96 -13.44
N GLY A 35 -2.11 3.35 -12.29
CA GLY A 35 -1.58 4.10 -11.16
C GLY A 35 -0.33 3.45 -10.58
N PHE A 36 0.37 4.25 -9.80
CA PHE A 36 1.48 3.77 -9.02
C PHE A 36 1.51 4.45 -7.67
N ILE A 37 2.12 3.78 -6.70
CA ILE A 37 2.40 4.33 -5.38
C ILE A 37 3.91 4.23 -5.16
N ASP A 38 4.53 5.37 -4.86
CA ASP A 38 5.91 5.39 -4.37
C ASP A 38 5.93 4.91 -2.92
N LEU A 39 6.75 3.91 -2.66
CA LEU A 39 6.87 3.28 -1.35
C LEU A 39 8.00 3.93 -0.55
N ASP A 40 7.78 4.10 0.74
CA ASP A 40 8.72 4.73 1.67
C ASP A 40 8.88 3.87 2.94
N SER A 41 9.86 4.20 3.79
CA SER A 41 10.14 3.50 5.04
C SER A 41 9.02 3.54 6.07
N ASP A 42 8.08 4.48 5.92
CA ASP A 42 6.90 4.58 6.80
C ASP A 42 5.73 3.74 6.28
N MET A 43 6.04 2.72 5.50
CA MET A 43 5.07 1.79 4.96
C MET A 43 5.53 0.37 5.23
N ARG A 44 4.57 -0.54 5.22
CA ARG A 44 4.84 -1.97 5.07
C ARG A 44 4.10 -2.50 3.86
N LEU A 45 4.53 -3.65 3.37
CA LEU A 45 3.85 -4.37 2.31
C LEU A 45 3.18 -5.60 2.91
N ARG A 46 1.89 -5.78 2.60
CA ARG A 46 1.19 -7.03 2.79
C ARG A 46 0.98 -7.69 1.43
N VAL A 47 1.55 -8.87 1.24
CA VAL A 47 1.33 -9.68 0.04
C VAL A 47 0.36 -10.78 0.37
N VAL A 48 -0.75 -10.85 -0.36
CA VAL A 48 -1.77 -11.88 -0.21
C VAL A 48 -1.77 -12.74 -1.47
N GLY A 49 -1.65 -14.06 -1.30
CA GLY A 49 -1.61 -15.00 -2.42
C GLY A 49 -2.44 -16.25 -2.16
N PRO A 50 -2.98 -16.88 -3.22
CA PRO A 50 -3.64 -18.17 -3.11
C PRO A 50 -2.60 -19.28 -2.92
N ILE A 51 -2.94 -20.28 -2.10
CA ILE A 51 -2.19 -21.52 -1.99
C ILE A 51 -2.92 -22.56 -2.84
N MET A 52 -2.31 -22.92 -3.97
CA MET A 52 -2.86 -23.90 -4.90
C MET A 52 -2.24 -25.28 -4.66
N ARG A 53 -2.97 -26.33 -5.04
CA ARG A 53 -2.43 -27.68 -5.14
C ARG A 53 -1.20 -27.69 -6.08
N PRO A 54 -0.11 -28.41 -5.73
CA PRO A 54 1.07 -28.46 -6.59
C PRO A 54 0.74 -28.95 -8.00
N GLY A 55 1.26 -28.28 -9.02
CA GLY A 55 1.04 -28.62 -10.43
C GLY A 55 -0.24 -28.01 -11.04
N THR A 56 -1.05 -27.28 -10.27
CA THR A 56 -2.20 -26.56 -10.82
C THR A 56 -1.76 -25.30 -11.58
N GLU A 57 -2.18 -25.20 -12.84
CA GLU A 57 -2.12 -23.97 -13.63
C GLU A 57 -3.50 -23.33 -13.71
N GLY A 58 -3.61 -22.02 -13.45
CA GLY A 58 -4.86 -21.28 -13.59
C GLY A 58 -5.22 -20.40 -12.38
N PRO A 59 -6.29 -19.59 -12.50
CA PRO A 59 -6.71 -18.67 -11.46
C PRO A 59 -7.36 -19.41 -10.27
N PRO A 60 -7.23 -18.87 -9.04
CA PRO A 60 -7.84 -19.47 -7.83
C PRO A 60 -9.37 -19.35 -7.80
N LEU A 61 -9.92 -18.39 -8.54
CA LEU A 61 -11.35 -18.13 -8.66
C LEU A 61 -11.82 -18.42 -10.10
N ILE A 62 -12.96 -19.07 -10.22
CA ILE A 62 -13.61 -19.46 -11.46
C ILE A 62 -14.99 -18.82 -11.48
N ALA A 63 -15.21 -17.86 -12.39
CA ALA A 63 -16.54 -17.28 -12.58
C ALA A 63 -17.35 -18.16 -13.54
N SER A 64 -18.52 -18.62 -13.09
CA SER A 64 -19.50 -19.32 -13.91
C SER A 64 -20.73 -18.44 -14.07
N ALA A 65 -20.93 -17.87 -15.26
CA ALA A 65 -22.16 -17.15 -15.60
C ALA A 65 -23.16 -18.13 -16.19
N SER A 66 -24.38 -18.21 -15.63
CA SER A 66 -25.48 -18.93 -16.25
C SER A 66 -26.57 -17.97 -16.69
N SER A 67 -26.80 -17.89 -18.00
CA SER A 67 -27.79 -17.01 -18.61
C SER A 67 -29.18 -17.67 -18.62
N ARG A 68 -29.80 -17.90 -17.47
CA ARG A 68 -31.22 -18.33 -17.39
C ARG A 68 -31.90 -17.74 -16.17
N SER A 69 -32.10 -16.42 -16.17
CA SER A 69 -33.22 -15.81 -15.45
C SER A 69 -34.29 -15.39 -16.45
N PRO A 70 -35.57 -15.78 -16.28
CA PRO A 70 -36.68 -15.30 -17.10
C PRO A 70 -36.86 -13.77 -17.10
N SER A 71 -36.24 -13.07 -16.14
CA SER A 71 -36.32 -11.62 -15.95
C SER A 71 -35.15 -10.82 -16.52
N GLY A 72 -34.24 -11.44 -17.30
CA GLY A 72 -33.11 -10.73 -17.93
C GLY A 72 -31.94 -10.39 -17.00
N GLY A 73 -31.93 -10.92 -15.77
CA GLY A 73 -30.78 -10.82 -14.86
C GLY A 73 -29.69 -11.86 -15.16
N LEU A 74 -28.42 -11.43 -15.13
CA LEU A 74 -27.25 -12.31 -15.10
C LEU A 74 -27.02 -12.78 -13.66
N ASN A 75 -27.12 -14.08 -13.42
CA ASN A 75 -26.64 -14.69 -12.19
C ASN A 75 -25.18 -15.12 -12.40
N MET A 76 -24.26 -14.47 -11.69
CA MET A 76 -22.86 -14.87 -11.64
C MET A 76 -22.61 -15.68 -10.38
N ASN A 77 -22.23 -16.95 -10.54
CA ASN A 77 -21.70 -17.74 -9.46
C ASN A 77 -20.17 -17.69 -9.53
N VAL A 78 -19.54 -17.07 -8.55
CA VAL A 78 -18.08 -17.12 -8.40
C VAL A 78 -17.76 -18.35 -7.55
N LEU A 79 -17.15 -19.36 -8.16
CA LEU A 79 -16.72 -20.59 -7.51
C LEU A 79 -15.21 -20.53 -7.27
N ALA A 80 -14.74 -21.05 -6.15
CA ALA A 80 -13.33 -21.30 -5.96
C ALA A 80 -12.90 -22.52 -6.78
N SER A 81 -11.67 -22.51 -7.28
CA SER A 81 -11.06 -23.72 -7.85
C SER A 81 -11.03 -24.85 -6.81
N PRO A 82 -11.32 -26.10 -7.16
CA PRO A 82 -11.17 -27.25 -6.26
C PRO A 82 -9.69 -27.51 -5.88
N ASP A 83 -8.76 -26.86 -6.55
CA ASP A 83 -7.34 -26.88 -6.26
C ASP A 83 -6.90 -25.77 -5.28
N LEU A 84 -7.80 -24.86 -4.91
CA LEU A 84 -7.50 -23.84 -3.91
C LEU A 84 -7.48 -24.46 -2.51
N LEU A 85 -6.32 -24.48 -1.88
CA LEU A 85 -6.10 -25.06 -0.55
C LEU A 85 -6.25 -24.02 0.57
N GLY A 86 -6.01 -22.74 0.27
CA GLY A 86 -6.01 -21.67 1.25
C GLY A 86 -5.49 -20.35 0.68
N TYR A 87 -5.26 -19.41 1.59
CA TYR A 87 -4.61 -18.14 1.31
C TYR A 87 -3.45 -17.93 2.28
N GLU A 88 -2.39 -17.28 1.82
CA GLU A 88 -1.33 -16.78 2.68
C GLU A 88 -1.26 -15.26 2.65
N SER A 89 -0.81 -14.68 3.76
CA SER A 89 -0.53 -13.26 3.93
C SER A 89 0.89 -13.11 4.44
N ALA A 90 1.79 -12.63 3.59
CA ALA A 90 3.16 -12.31 3.94
C ALA A 90 3.30 -10.81 4.26
N ILE A 91 3.92 -10.46 5.37
CA ILE A 91 4.13 -9.08 5.81
C ILE A 91 5.61 -8.72 5.69
N TYR A 92 5.91 -7.62 4.99
CA TYR A 92 7.28 -7.11 4.82
C TYR A 92 7.38 -5.70 5.38
N ALA A 93 8.35 -5.45 6.26
CA ALA A 93 8.71 -4.10 6.67
C ALA A 93 9.65 -3.47 5.63
N LEU A 94 9.35 -2.23 5.22
CA LEU A 94 10.28 -1.43 4.42
C LEU A 94 11.17 -0.66 5.38
N ARG A 95 12.48 -0.91 5.33
CA ARG A 95 13.43 -0.30 6.26
C ARG A 95 14.50 0.48 5.49
N PRO A 96 14.83 1.70 5.93
CA PRO A 96 15.99 2.38 5.39
C PRO A 96 17.25 1.62 5.81
N THR A 97 18.22 1.61 4.92
CA THR A 97 19.56 1.05 5.09
C THR A 97 20.56 2.14 4.69
N GLU A 98 21.85 1.91 4.93
CA GLU A 98 22.89 2.87 4.51
C GLU A 98 22.85 3.16 2.99
N ASN A 99 22.42 2.17 2.19
CA ASN A 99 22.51 2.21 0.74
C ASN A 99 21.15 2.27 0.02
N GLY A 100 20.04 2.41 0.75
CA GLY A 100 18.69 2.46 0.16
C GLY A 100 17.65 1.84 1.07
N ILE A 101 16.66 1.14 0.52
CA ILE A 101 15.57 0.51 1.26
C ILE A 101 15.67 -1.01 1.13
N ALA A 102 15.46 -1.72 2.23
CA ALA A 102 15.32 -3.17 2.26
C ALA A 102 13.88 -3.57 2.62
N ALA A 103 13.37 -4.61 1.94
CA ALA A 103 12.14 -5.28 2.34
C ALA A 103 12.50 -6.49 3.21
N THR A 104 12.11 -6.46 4.48
CA THR A 104 12.37 -7.53 5.44
C THR A 104 11.09 -8.31 5.71
N LEU A 105 11.08 -9.61 5.43
CA LEU A 105 9.96 -10.49 5.77
C LEU A 105 9.80 -10.56 7.30
N ILE A 106 8.61 -10.21 7.79
CA ILE A 106 8.23 -10.19 9.21
C ILE A 106 7.46 -11.45 9.58
N SER A 107 6.43 -11.79 8.83
CA SER A 107 5.59 -12.96 9.07
C SER A 107 4.98 -13.49 7.78
N ILE A 108 4.62 -14.77 7.81
CA ILE A 108 3.74 -15.40 6.82
C ILE A 108 2.67 -16.17 7.59
N ASP A 109 1.43 -15.68 7.46
CA ASP A 109 0.22 -16.24 8.05
C ASP A 109 -0.57 -17.01 6.99
N VAL A 110 -1.04 -18.20 7.34
CA VAL A 110 -1.76 -19.09 6.42
C VAL A 110 -3.18 -19.32 6.93
N LYS A 111 -4.16 -19.17 6.03
CA LYS A 111 -5.57 -19.46 6.25
C LYS A 111 -5.99 -20.60 5.32
N PRO A 112 -6.00 -21.86 5.81
CA PRO A 112 -6.46 -22.99 5.02
C PRO A 112 -7.97 -22.92 4.79
N ILE A 113 -8.45 -23.37 3.63
CA ILE A 113 -9.88 -23.60 3.38
C ILE A 113 -10.32 -24.92 4.01
N ALA A 114 -9.45 -25.92 3.96
CA ALA A 114 -9.64 -27.22 4.57
C ALA A 114 -8.30 -27.79 5.07
N GLY A 115 -8.35 -28.62 6.10
CA GLY A 115 -7.15 -29.23 6.69
C GLY A 115 -6.34 -28.27 7.57
N SER A 116 -5.07 -28.60 7.77
CA SER A 116 -4.15 -27.85 8.65
C SER A 116 -3.30 -26.85 7.88
N ALA A 117 -3.05 -25.68 8.48
CA ALA A 117 -2.13 -24.69 7.96
C ALA A 117 -0.66 -25.16 7.97
N ALA A 118 -0.32 -26.12 8.83
CA ALA A 118 1.05 -26.59 9.03
C ALA A 118 1.62 -27.32 7.80
N ASP A 119 0.74 -27.91 6.98
CA ASP A 119 1.13 -28.72 5.82
C ASP A 119 1.22 -27.89 4.53
N LEU A 120 0.87 -26.60 4.59
CA LEU A 120 0.86 -25.72 3.44
C LEU A 120 2.20 -24.99 3.29
N ARG A 121 2.72 -25.00 2.07
CA ARG A 121 3.98 -24.32 1.74
C ARG A 121 3.78 -22.81 1.80
N LYS A 122 4.69 -22.16 2.53
CA LYS A 122 4.77 -20.69 2.63
C LYS A 122 5.67 -20.13 1.54
N THR A 123 5.27 -19.03 0.92
CA THR A 123 6.04 -18.38 -0.15
C THR A 123 6.59 -17.03 0.31
N ASP A 124 7.91 -16.88 0.15
CA ASP A 124 8.57 -15.58 0.21
C ASP A 124 8.48 -14.93 -1.18
N TYR A 125 7.53 -14.01 -1.31
CA TYR A 125 7.18 -13.33 -2.56
C TYR A 125 8.13 -12.21 -2.94
N LEU A 126 8.84 -11.64 -1.97
CA LEU A 126 9.55 -10.38 -2.18
C LEU A 126 10.99 -10.50 -1.69
N ARG A 127 11.90 -10.62 -2.66
CA ARG A 127 13.33 -10.43 -2.46
C ARG A 127 13.80 -9.33 -3.39
N LEU A 128 14.22 -8.21 -2.80
CA LEU A 128 14.81 -7.13 -3.56
C LEU A 128 16.23 -7.55 -3.98
N PRO A 129 16.57 -7.56 -5.27
CA PRO A 129 17.88 -8.03 -5.73
C PRO A 129 19.04 -7.09 -5.36
N ASN A 130 18.77 -5.94 -4.74
CA ASN A 130 19.71 -4.96 -4.18
C ASN A 130 18.99 -4.15 -3.07
N SER A 131 19.63 -3.14 -2.48
CA SER A 131 18.98 -2.11 -1.63
C SER A 131 18.67 -0.86 -2.47
N PRO A 132 17.62 -0.85 -3.30
CA PRO A 132 17.31 0.30 -4.15
C PRO A 132 16.97 1.53 -3.31
N GLN A 133 17.28 2.72 -3.82
CA GLN A 133 16.90 3.96 -3.15
C GLN A 133 15.41 4.27 -3.27
N TYR A 134 14.78 3.83 -4.36
CA TYR A 134 13.38 4.13 -4.66
C TYR A 134 12.64 2.88 -5.10
N LEU A 135 11.41 2.75 -4.61
CA LEU A 135 10.49 1.67 -4.94
C LEU A 135 9.15 2.25 -5.37
N ARG A 136 8.56 1.68 -6.42
CA ARG A 136 7.25 2.06 -6.94
C ARG A 136 6.43 0.82 -7.19
N LEU A 137 5.32 0.70 -6.48
CA LEU A 137 4.31 -0.33 -6.75
C LEU A 137 3.41 0.18 -7.88
N TYR A 138 3.52 -0.44 -9.04
CA TYR A 138 2.68 -0.17 -10.20
C TYR A 138 1.49 -1.14 -10.21
N PHE A 139 0.30 -0.65 -10.51
CA PHE A 139 -0.91 -1.46 -10.64
C PHE A 139 -1.69 -1.04 -11.89
N GLN A 140 -2.14 -2.03 -12.66
CA GLN A 140 -2.92 -1.81 -13.88
C GLN A 140 -4.37 -2.21 -13.62
N LEU A 141 -5.30 -1.27 -13.81
CA LEU A 141 -6.72 -1.57 -13.81
C LEU A 141 -7.04 -2.20 -15.18
N GLN A 142 -7.10 -3.52 -15.19
CA GLN A 142 -7.24 -4.44 -16.33
C GLN A 142 -7.84 -3.86 -17.63
N ARG A 143 -7.16 -4.15 -18.75
CA ARG A 143 -7.83 -4.33 -20.06
C ARG A 143 -7.67 -5.74 -20.66
N SER A 144 -6.99 -6.68 -20.00
CA SER A 144 -6.85 -8.05 -20.55
C SER A 144 -6.53 -9.12 -19.49
N ASP A 145 -6.99 -10.36 -19.72
CA ASP A 145 -6.68 -11.59 -18.96
C ASP A 145 -5.19 -12.02 -19.03
N PHE A 146 -4.38 -11.28 -19.81
CA PHE A 146 -2.96 -11.52 -20.01
C PHE A 146 -2.04 -10.53 -19.25
N ASP A 147 -2.58 -9.47 -18.65
CA ASP A 147 -1.76 -8.43 -18.01
C ASP A 147 -1.35 -8.78 -16.57
N HIS A 148 -0.10 -8.49 -16.23
CA HIS A 148 0.39 -8.56 -14.86
C HIS A 148 -0.30 -7.45 -14.04
N ASN A 149 -1.28 -7.83 -13.21
CA ASN A 149 -2.11 -6.89 -12.44
C ASN A 149 -1.32 -5.90 -11.54
N SER A 150 -0.07 -6.21 -11.20
CA SER A 150 0.84 -5.29 -10.50
C SER A 150 2.31 -5.73 -10.60
N ALA A 151 3.22 -4.76 -10.51
CA ALA A 151 4.66 -4.98 -10.48
C ALA A 151 5.34 -3.99 -9.52
N LEU A 152 6.40 -4.44 -8.87
CA LEU A 152 7.25 -3.56 -8.07
C LEU A 152 8.47 -3.15 -8.91
N LEU A 153 8.58 -1.86 -9.19
CA LEU A 153 9.70 -1.26 -9.88
C LEU A 153 10.68 -0.68 -8.87
N THR A 154 11.97 -0.84 -9.11
CA THR A 154 13.03 -0.33 -8.24
C THR A 154 14.07 0.44 -9.05
N ALA A 155 14.66 1.46 -8.43
CA ALA A 155 15.72 2.26 -9.03
C ALA A 155 16.57 2.97 -7.97
N ASP A 156 17.76 3.43 -8.37
CA ASP A 156 18.68 4.18 -7.50
C ASP A 156 18.45 5.70 -7.53
N SER A 157 17.56 6.18 -8.41
CA SER A 157 17.15 7.58 -8.46
C SER A 157 15.70 7.73 -8.94
N LEU A 158 15.01 8.80 -8.52
CA LEU A 158 13.67 9.12 -9.01
C LEU A 158 13.62 9.27 -10.53
N SER A 159 14.64 9.89 -11.14
CA SER A 159 14.67 10.05 -12.61
C SER A 159 14.74 8.70 -13.33
N ALA A 160 15.55 7.77 -12.83
CA ALA A 160 15.63 6.42 -13.37
C ALA A 160 14.31 5.66 -13.15
N LEU A 161 13.67 5.84 -11.99
CA LEU A 161 12.36 5.26 -11.68
C LEU A 161 11.29 5.75 -12.66
N ASP A 162 11.21 7.07 -12.90
CA ASP A 162 10.26 7.65 -13.85
C ASP A 162 10.51 7.19 -15.29
N GLN A 163 11.78 7.01 -15.68
CA GLN A 163 12.13 6.47 -16.99
C GLN A 163 11.73 5.01 -17.15
N VAL A 164 11.89 4.17 -16.12
CA VAL A 164 11.42 2.78 -16.19
C VAL A 164 9.90 2.70 -16.13
N SER A 165 9.22 3.55 -15.33
CA SER A 165 7.75 3.62 -15.30
C SER A 165 7.15 3.96 -16.66
N ARG A 166 7.67 4.98 -17.36
CA ARG A 166 7.20 5.35 -18.71
C ARG A 166 7.41 4.26 -19.76
N ARG A 167 8.41 3.40 -19.58
CA ARG A 167 8.64 2.24 -20.46
C ARG A 167 7.70 1.10 -20.08
N PHE A 168 7.52 0.87 -18.78
CA PHE A 168 6.64 -0.16 -18.24
C PHE A 168 5.19 0.07 -18.68
N GLU A 169 4.73 1.31 -18.70
CA GLU A 169 3.41 1.69 -19.23
C GLU A 169 3.15 1.27 -20.68
N LYS A 170 4.22 1.21 -21.50
CA LYS A 170 4.11 0.86 -22.92
C LYS A 170 4.22 -0.64 -23.16
N ASP A 171 5.09 -1.31 -22.42
CA ASP A 171 5.37 -2.74 -22.55
C ASP A 171 5.87 -3.32 -21.22
N PRO A 172 4.95 -3.71 -20.31
CA PRO A 172 5.30 -4.27 -19.00
C PRO A 172 6.19 -5.51 -19.11
N SER A 173 5.83 -6.42 -20.01
CA SER A 173 6.50 -7.71 -20.21
C SER A 173 7.94 -7.53 -20.67
N ALA A 174 8.20 -6.66 -21.65
CA ALA A 174 9.55 -6.40 -22.11
C ALA A 174 10.42 -5.74 -21.02
N VAL A 175 9.87 -4.81 -20.25
CA VAL A 175 10.62 -4.13 -19.18
C VAL A 175 11.03 -5.11 -18.08
N CYS A 176 10.12 -5.99 -17.65
CA CYS A 176 10.40 -6.94 -16.60
C CYS A 176 11.27 -8.12 -17.04
N ALA A 177 11.25 -8.48 -18.32
CA ALA A 177 12.22 -9.41 -18.89
C ALA A 177 13.64 -8.81 -18.97
N ALA A 178 13.75 -7.49 -19.16
CA ALA A 178 15.03 -6.82 -19.40
C ALA A 178 15.72 -6.25 -18.15
N THR A 179 15.00 -6.04 -17.05
CA THR A 179 15.50 -5.26 -15.90
C THR A 179 15.43 -6.06 -14.60
N ALA A 180 16.56 -6.22 -13.91
CA ALA A 180 16.61 -6.82 -12.58
C ALA A 180 15.83 -6.02 -11.52
N GLY A 181 15.48 -4.76 -11.81
CA GLY A 181 14.68 -3.89 -10.95
C GLY A 181 13.16 -3.97 -11.17
N CYS A 182 12.65 -4.98 -11.88
CA CYS A 182 11.21 -5.27 -11.91
C CYS A 182 10.92 -6.60 -11.22
N ILE A 183 10.00 -6.59 -10.26
CA ILE A 183 9.49 -7.78 -9.60
C ILE A 183 8.02 -7.93 -9.96
N THR A 184 7.72 -8.92 -10.79
CA THR A 184 6.35 -9.27 -11.18
C THR A 184 5.71 -10.14 -10.12
N LEU A 185 4.45 -9.88 -9.78
CA LEU A 185 3.69 -10.76 -8.91
C LEU A 185 3.06 -11.90 -9.72
N PRO A 186 3.02 -13.14 -9.16
CA PRO A 186 2.29 -14.23 -9.77
C PRO A 186 0.79 -13.91 -9.91
N ARG A 187 0.10 -14.60 -10.81
CA ARG A 187 -1.36 -14.45 -10.97
C ARG A 187 -2.09 -14.76 -9.66
N GLY A 188 -3.09 -13.93 -9.33
CA GLY A 188 -3.87 -14.05 -8.10
C GLY A 188 -3.17 -13.53 -6.84
N VAL A 189 -1.90 -13.13 -6.93
CA VAL A 189 -1.17 -12.50 -5.83
C VAL A 189 -1.35 -10.99 -5.89
N VAL A 190 -1.64 -10.38 -4.75
CA VAL A 190 -1.83 -8.93 -4.61
C VAL A 190 -0.86 -8.40 -3.57
N MET A 191 -0.19 -7.29 -3.89
CA MET A 191 0.62 -6.53 -2.94
C MET A 191 -0.12 -5.28 -2.53
N ILE A 192 -0.27 -5.09 -1.23
CA ILE A 192 -1.04 -4.01 -0.62
C ILE A 192 -0.07 -3.20 0.25
N PRO A 193 0.17 -1.93 -0.10
CA PRO A 193 0.92 -1.02 0.77
C PRO A 193 0.04 -0.55 1.92
N GLU A 194 0.60 -0.53 3.12
CA GLU A 194 -0.06 -0.07 4.35
C GLU A 194 0.80 1.01 5.02
N LEU A 195 0.17 2.08 5.48
CA LEU A 195 0.81 3.21 6.15
C LEU A 195 1.12 2.86 7.60
N ALA A 196 2.35 3.07 8.04
CA ALA A 196 2.72 3.01 9.45
C ALA A 196 2.36 4.34 10.11
N VAL A 197 1.45 4.30 11.08
CA VAL A 197 1.01 5.47 11.86
C VAL A 197 1.29 5.20 13.33
N HIS A 198 1.81 6.18 14.05
CA HIS A 198 2.15 6.04 15.47
C HIS A 198 0.99 6.53 16.34
N VAL A 199 0.26 5.62 16.95
CA VAL A 199 -0.85 5.92 17.86
C VAL A 199 -0.38 5.63 19.28
N ARG A 200 -0.18 6.68 20.08
CA ARG A 200 0.52 6.64 21.37
C ARG A 200 1.91 6.02 21.22
N GLU A 201 2.18 4.92 21.92
CA GLU A 201 3.45 4.20 21.89
C GLU A 201 3.43 3.01 20.91
N ARG A 202 2.36 2.86 20.13
CA ARG A 202 2.17 1.72 19.21
C ARG A 202 2.20 2.18 17.77
N THR A 203 2.85 1.41 16.91
CA THR A 203 2.69 1.56 15.47
C THR A 203 1.50 0.73 15.03
N VAL A 204 0.51 1.38 14.45
CA VAL A 204 -0.61 0.73 13.76
C VAL A 204 -0.39 0.85 12.26
N TYR A 205 -0.87 -0.14 11.52
CA TYR A 205 -0.78 -0.13 10.05
C TYR A 205 -2.18 -0.03 9.48
N VAL A 206 -2.40 0.98 8.65
CA VAL A 206 -3.69 1.29 8.05
C VAL A 206 -3.57 1.26 6.53
N ALA A 207 -4.71 1.14 5.83
CA ALA A 207 -4.71 1.16 4.38
C ALA A 207 -4.27 2.54 3.85
N LEU A 208 -3.91 2.61 2.57
CA LEU A 208 -3.87 3.89 1.88
C LEU A 208 -5.26 4.56 1.96
N GLU A 209 -5.26 5.89 1.95
CA GLU A 209 -6.48 6.72 2.07
C GLU A 209 -7.22 6.62 3.42
N SER A 210 -6.72 5.82 4.36
CA SER A 210 -7.26 5.78 5.72
C SER A 210 -7.18 7.14 6.41
N ASN A 211 -8.16 7.40 7.27
CA ASN A 211 -8.24 8.62 8.05
C ASN A 211 -7.91 8.39 9.54
N LEU A 212 -7.91 9.46 10.32
CA LEU A 212 -7.67 9.43 11.76
C LEU A 212 -8.58 8.44 12.49
N GLN A 213 -9.86 8.34 12.11
CA GLN A 213 -10.79 7.41 12.72
C GLN A 213 -10.38 5.94 12.49
N ASP A 214 -9.90 5.61 11.30
CA ASP A 214 -9.44 4.25 10.97
C ASP A 214 -8.21 3.85 11.80
N ALA A 215 -7.26 4.78 12.00
CA ALA A 215 -6.08 4.54 12.84
C ALA A 215 -6.45 4.37 14.33
N LEU A 216 -7.34 5.21 14.86
CA LEU A 216 -7.84 5.09 16.23
C LEU A 216 -8.56 3.76 16.44
N ARG A 217 -9.45 3.37 15.52
CA ARG A 217 -10.14 2.07 15.55
C ARG A 217 -9.15 0.91 15.50
N SER A 218 -8.13 0.99 14.64
CA SER A 218 -7.07 -0.01 14.53
C SER A 218 -6.21 -0.11 15.79
N ALA A 219 -6.12 0.97 16.56
CA ALA A 219 -5.47 0.99 17.88
C ALA A 219 -6.37 0.44 19.02
N GLY A 220 -7.63 0.09 18.73
CA GLY A 220 -8.62 -0.37 19.71
C GLY A 220 -9.51 0.73 20.29
N GLU A 221 -9.40 1.97 19.80
CA GLU A 221 -10.24 3.08 20.24
C GLU A 221 -11.55 3.09 19.44
N HIS A 222 -12.62 2.61 20.08
CA HIS A 222 -13.93 2.50 19.44
C HIS A 222 -14.79 3.77 19.53
N ASP A 223 -14.50 4.66 20.48
CA ASP A 223 -15.21 5.94 20.66
C ASP A 223 -14.28 7.16 20.46
N ALA A 224 -13.82 7.32 19.22
CA ALA A 224 -12.89 8.39 18.85
C ALA A 224 -13.41 9.82 19.10
N ARG A 225 -14.74 10.02 19.16
CA ARG A 225 -15.35 11.34 19.39
C ARG A 225 -15.00 11.90 20.76
N THR A 226 -14.89 11.03 21.77
CA THR A 226 -14.49 11.42 23.13
C THR A 226 -13.07 11.96 23.21
N LEU A 227 -12.21 11.58 22.25
CA LEU A 227 -10.78 11.92 22.24
C LEU A 227 -10.51 13.28 21.57
N VAL A 228 -11.43 13.80 20.74
CA VAL A 228 -11.27 15.02 19.92
C VAL A 228 -10.71 16.20 20.71
N LYS A 229 -11.16 16.39 21.96
CA LYS A 229 -10.74 17.52 22.79
C LYS A 229 -9.27 17.45 23.23
N SER A 230 -8.75 16.26 23.46
CA SER A 230 -7.37 16.03 23.94
C SER A 230 -6.40 15.60 22.83
N LEU A 231 -6.92 15.21 21.66
CA LEU A 231 -6.13 14.79 20.51
C LEU A 231 -5.03 15.81 20.15
N ARG A 232 -3.84 15.27 19.88
CA ARG A 232 -2.67 15.94 19.34
C ARG A 232 -2.16 15.10 18.18
N ILE A 233 -2.07 15.72 17.02
CA ILE A 233 -1.66 15.07 15.78
C ILE A 233 -0.47 15.84 15.25
N SER A 234 0.59 15.15 14.87
CA SER A 234 1.71 15.73 14.14
C SER A 234 2.02 14.94 12.90
N ARG A 235 2.38 15.68 11.84
CA ARG A 235 2.74 15.14 10.54
C ARG A 235 4.22 15.28 10.28
N ARG A 236 4.81 14.21 9.75
CA ARG A 236 6.21 14.24 9.34
C ARG A 236 6.37 15.01 8.04
N LEU A 237 7.14 16.09 8.08
CA LEU A 237 7.62 16.85 6.93
C LEU A 237 9.15 16.79 6.90
N GLY A 238 9.69 15.92 6.04
CA GLY A 238 11.11 15.58 6.05
C GLY A 238 11.52 14.94 7.37
N THR A 239 12.45 15.55 8.10
CA THR A 239 12.90 15.07 9.42
C THR A 239 12.12 15.67 10.60
N ARG A 240 11.16 16.57 10.34
CA ARG A 240 10.45 17.32 11.38
C ARG A 240 9.02 16.80 11.58
N GLN A 241 8.58 16.77 12.84
CA GLN A 241 7.18 16.57 13.20
C GLN A 241 6.50 17.94 13.35
N VAL A 242 5.47 18.18 12.55
CA VAL A 242 4.74 19.45 12.52
C VAL A 242 3.32 19.25 13.05
N PRO A 243 2.89 19.98 14.09
CA PRO A 243 1.57 19.79 14.67
C PRO A 243 0.47 20.24 13.70
N ILE A 244 -0.54 19.40 13.52
CA ILE A 244 -1.77 19.72 12.78
C ILE A 244 -2.71 20.47 13.73
N ARG A 245 -3.19 21.63 13.28
CA ARG A 245 -4.19 22.43 14.00
C ARG A 245 -5.58 22.14 13.44
N PHE A 246 -6.54 21.97 14.33
CA PHE A 246 -7.95 21.70 13.98
C PHE A 246 -8.86 22.26 15.09
N ASP A 247 -10.15 22.41 14.79
CA ASP A 247 -11.15 22.80 15.77
C ASP A 247 -11.45 21.65 16.73
N ARG A 248 -11.16 21.85 18.02
CA ARG A 248 -11.37 20.85 19.09
C ARG A 248 -12.82 20.66 19.49
N THR A 249 -13.73 21.48 18.95
CA THR A 249 -15.17 21.38 19.18
C THR A 249 -15.90 20.58 18.10
N SER A 250 -15.20 20.27 16.99
CA SER A 250 -15.72 19.56 15.83
C SER A 250 -15.09 18.17 15.68
N ASP A 251 -15.88 17.19 15.27
CA ASP A 251 -15.43 15.83 14.97
C ASP A 251 -14.86 15.67 13.55
N GLU A 252 -14.87 16.73 12.73
CA GLU A 252 -14.33 16.72 11.35
C GLU A 252 -12.87 16.25 11.28
N VAL A 253 -12.08 16.50 12.32
CA VAL A 253 -10.69 16.02 12.41
C VAL A 253 -10.58 14.49 12.30
N LEU A 254 -11.63 13.74 12.67
CA LEU A 254 -11.65 12.29 12.54
C LEU A 254 -11.59 11.83 11.07
N GLY A 255 -12.01 12.69 10.13
CA GLY A 255 -11.89 12.47 8.69
C GLY A 255 -10.54 12.87 8.10
N LEU A 256 -9.58 13.34 8.91
CA LEU A 256 -8.25 13.75 8.45
C LEU A 256 -7.54 12.59 7.74
N PRO A 257 -7.20 12.70 6.43
CA PRO A 257 -6.43 11.70 5.72
C PRO A 257 -5.03 11.56 6.30
N LEU A 258 -4.58 10.34 6.52
CA LEU A 258 -3.28 10.05 7.14
C LEU A 258 -2.19 9.81 6.10
N ILE A 259 -0.95 10.04 6.53
CA ILE A 259 0.25 9.59 5.82
C ILE A 259 1.11 8.71 6.73
N GLY A 260 2.03 7.95 6.14
CA GLY A 260 3.05 7.25 6.90
C GLY A 260 3.85 8.22 7.78
N GLY A 261 4.08 7.84 9.03
CA GLY A 261 4.85 8.59 10.02
C GLY A 261 4.06 9.63 10.81
N ASP A 262 2.76 9.80 10.54
CA ASP A 262 1.87 10.63 11.38
C ASP A 262 1.88 10.09 12.83
N GLN A 263 1.90 11.00 13.80
CA GLN A 263 1.86 10.67 15.23
C GLN A 263 0.57 11.21 15.84
N ILE A 264 -0.12 10.35 16.59
CA ILE A 264 -1.44 10.60 17.18
C ILE A 264 -1.36 10.29 18.67
N THR A 265 -1.67 11.27 19.52
CA THR A 265 -1.68 11.12 20.99
C THR A 265 -2.90 11.85 21.57
N TRP A 266 -3.30 11.48 22.79
CA TRP A 266 -4.37 12.14 23.55
C TRP A 266 -4.23 11.82 25.04
#